data_AF-A0A2U8VWD2-F1
#
_entry.id   AF-A0A2U8VWD2-F1
#
_cell.length_a   1.000
_cell.length_b   1.000
_cell.length_c   1.000
_cell.angle_alpha   90.00
_cell.angle_beta   90.00
_cell.angle_gamma   90.00
#
_symmetry.space_group_name_H-M   'P 1'
#
loop_
_entity.id
_entity.type
_entity.pdbx_description
1 polymer ?
#
loop_
_entity_poly.entity_id
_entity_poly.type
_entity_poly.pdbx_seq_one_letter_code
_entity_poly.pdbx_strand_id
1 'polypeptide(L)'
;MTSKRDKHAHELGLAIARAEMLTTICATSLAEMVKAGHDTREAELRFWSEMDNLAELRARNYELREELASGRPAIRVPKQD
;
A
#
# COMPACT_ATOMS: atom_id res chain seq x y z
N MET A 1 -2.33 -22.04 -16.85
CA MET A 1 -1.59 -20.77 -17.05
C MET A 1 -2.33 -19.69 -16.31
N THR A 2 -1.77 -19.13 -15.22
CA THR A 2 -2.33 -17.94 -14.57
C THR A 2 -2.16 -16.74 -15.47
N SER A 3 -3.20 -15.93 -15.63
CA SER A 3 -3.14 -14.73 -16.47
C SER A 3 -2.14 -13.74 -15.88
N LYS A 4 -1.45 -12.95 -16.72
CA LYS A 4 -0.55 -11.87 -16.23
C LYS A 4 -1.26 -10.95 -15.22
N ARG A 5 -2.56 -10.76 -15.38
CA ARG A 5 -3.43 -9.99 -14.48
C ARG A 5 -3.60 -10.65 -13.11
N ASP A 6 -3.77 -11.98 -13.07
CA ASP A 6 -3.89 -12.73 -11.81
C ASP A 6 -2.59 -12.67 -11.01
N LYS A 7 -1.44 -12.75 -11.71
CA LYS A 7 -0.13 -12.60 -11.09
C LYS A 7 0.06 -11.20 -10.49
N HIS A 8 -0.31 -10.15 -11.22
CA HIS A 8 -0.20 -8.77 -10.74
C HIS A 8 -1.12 -8.50 -9.54
N ALA A 9 -2.36 -9.03 -9.55
CA ALA A 9 -3.28 -8.94 -8.42
C ALA A 9 -2.74 -9.65 -7.18
N HIS A 10 -2.11 -10.82 -7.36
CA HIS A 10 -1.47 -11.56 -6.27
C HIS A 10 -0.26 -10.80 -5.69
N GLU A 11 0.63 -10.28 -6.53
CA GLU A 11 1.79 -9.49 -6.11
C GLU A 11 1.37 -8.23 -5.34
N LEU A 12 0.32 -7.55 -5.81
CA LEU A 12 -0.23 -6.36 -5.14
C LEU A 12 -0.88 -6.72 -3.79
N GLY A 13 -1.60 -7.85 -3.73
CA GLY A 13 -2.14 -8.36 -2.46
C GLY A 13 -1.05 -8.68 -1.44
N LEU A 14 0.06 -9.29 -1.89
CA LEU A 14 1.22 -9.53 -1.03
C LEU A 14 1.88 -8.23 -0.56
N ALA A 15 1.98 -7.23 -1.43
CA ALA A 15 2.52 -5.91 -1.07
C ALA A 15 1.66 -5.22 0.00
N ILE A 16 0.32 -5.29 -0.11
CA ILE A 16 -0.61 -4.77 0.91
C ILE A 16 -0.40 -5.48 2.25
N ALA A 17 -0.37 -6.81 2.26
CA ALA A 17 -0.18 -7.56 3.50
C ALA A 17 1.16 -7.23 4.20
N ARG A 18 2.22 -6.99 3.41
CA ARG A 18 3.51 -6.53 3.94
C ARG A 18 3.43 -5.13 4.52
N ALA A 19 2.79 -4.19 3.84
CA ALA A 19 2.60 -2.82 4.34
C ALA A 19 1.74 -2.78 5.60
N GLU A 20 0.70 -3.62 5.72
CA GLU A 20 -0.10 -3.78 6.95
C GLU A 20 0.73 -4.30 8.12
N MET A 21 1.65 -5.25 7.86
CA MET A 21 2.58 -5.73 8.87
C MET A 21 3.57 -4.63 9.30
N LEU A 22 4.14 -3.88 8.35
CA LEU A 22 5.10 -2.81 8.63
C LEU A 22 4.47 -1.65 9.41
N THR A 23 3.27 -1.22 9.02
CA THR A 23 2.52 -0.19 9.77
C THR A 23 2.26 -0.63 11.22
N THR A 24 1.93 -1.90 11.45
CA THR A 24 1.75 -2.45 12.81
C THR A 24 3.06 -2.45 13.61
N ILE A 25 4.19 -2.80 12.98
CA ILE A 25 5.51 -2.78 13.62
C ILE A 25 5.90 -1.34 13.97
N CYS A 26 5.74 -0.40 13.04
CA CYS A 26 6.03 1.02 13.26
C CYS A 26 5.17 1.59 14.40
N ALA A 27 3.86 1.27 14.44
CA ALA A 27 2.98 1.70 15.52
C ALA A 27 3.42 1.15 16.88
N THR A 28 3.81 -0.12 16.92
CA THR A 28 4.27 -0.78 18.15
C THR A 28 5.57 -0.16 18.65
N SER A 29 6.55 0.02 17.76
CA SER A 29 7.83 0.66 18.08
C SER A 29 7.65 2.10 18.55
N LEU A 30 6.79 2.87 17.88
CA LEU A 30 6.43 4.22 18.29
C LEU A 30 5.82 4.24 19.71
N ALA A 31 4.88 3.33 19.99
CA ALA A 31 4.27 3.22 21.32
C ALA A 31 5.29 2.87 22.41
N GLU A 32 6.28 2.03 22.13
CA GLU A 32 7.37 1.71 23.06
C GLU A 32 8.29 2.91 23.30
N MET A 33 8.63 3.66 22.26
CA MET A 33 9.44 4.88 22.37
C MET A 33 8.75 5.96 23.20
N VAL A 34 7.45 6.17 22.99
CA VAL A 34 6.63 7.08 23.79
C VAL A 34 6.64 6.67 25.26
N LYS A 35 6.46 5.38 25.56
CA LYS A 35 6.50 4.86 26.94
C LYS A 35 7.86 5.06 27.60
N ALA A 36 8.94 4.91 26.84
CA ALA A 36 10.31 5.10 27.33
C ALA A 36 10.73 6.59 27.41
N GLY A 37 9.88 7.53 26.95
CA GLY A 37 10.19 8.95 26.93
C GLY A 37 11.30 9.32 25.94
N HIS A 38 11.49 8.51 24.90
CA HIS A 38 12.45 8.81 23.82
C HIS A 38 11.90 9.85 22.85
N ASP A 39 12.79 10.51 22.11
CA ASP A 39 12.39 11.32 20.95
C ASP A 39 11.76 10.41 19.89
N THR A 40 10.49 10.65 19.58
CA THR A 40 9.67 9.83 18.69
C THR A 40 9.60 10.35 17.27
N ARG A 41 10.20 11.52 16.96
CA ARG A 41 9.96 12.22 15.70
C ARG A 41 10.28 11.38 14.47
N GLU A 42 11.39 10.65 14.48
CA GLU A 42 11.76 9.78 13.35
C GLU A 42 10.81 8.57 13.23
N ALA A 43 10.40 7.99 14.36
CA ALA A 43 9.47 6.86 14.37
C ALA A 43 8.07 7.27 13.89
N GLU A 44 7.62 8.47 14.24
CA GLU A 44 6.36 9.06 13.73
C GLU A 44 6.42 9.26 12.22
N LEU A 45 7.51 9.84 11.70
CA LEU A 45 7.68 10.03 10.25
C LEU A 45 7.67 8.70 9.50
N ARG A 46 8.35 7.68 10.02
CA ARG A 46 8.35 6.33 9.45
C ARG A 46 6.95 5.72 9.48
N PHE A 47 6.23 5.83 10.59
CA PHE A 47 4.87 5.33 10.71
C PHE A 47 3.93 5.96 9.66
N TRP A 48 3.95 7.29 9.53
CA TRP A 48 3.12 7.98 8.54
C TRP A 48 3.52 7.63 7.10
N SER A 49 4.81 7.50 6.81
CA SER A 49 5.28 7.05 5.50
C SER A 49 4.77 5.66 5.13
N GLU A 50 4.71 4.72 6.08
CA GLU A 50 4.17 3.38 5.82
C GLU A 50 2.65 3.40 5.68
N MET A 51 1.95 4.29 6.39
CA MET A 51 0.51 4.49 6.25
C MET A 51 0.15 5.04 4.85
N ASP A 52 0.93 6.01 4.35
CA ASP A 52 0.77 6.56 3.01
C ASP A 52 1.01 5.49 1.94
N ASN A 53 2.09 4.70 2.08
CA ASN A 53 2.38 3.58 1.20
C ASN A 53 1.24 2.54 1.18
N LEU A 54 0.69 2.18 2.35
CA LEU A 54 -0.45 1.27 2.44
C LEU A 54 -1.69 1.84 1.75
N ALA A 55 -1.95 3.14 1.90
CA ALA A 55 -3.06 3.82 1.24
C ALA A 55 -2.92 3.78 -0.29
N GLU A 56 -1.73 4.06 -0.83
CA GLU A 56 -1.45 3.96 -2.26
C GLU A 56 -1.65 2.54 -2.79
N LEU A 57 -1.16 1.53 -2.09
CA LEU A 57 -1.32 0.14 -2.49
C LEU A 57 -2.80 -0.30 -2.50
N ARG A 58 -3.58 0.13 -1.50
CA ARG A 58 -5.02 -0.11 -1.45
C ARG A 58 -5.77 0.60 -2.57
N ALA A 59 -5.40 1.83 -2.90
CA ALA A 59 -5.97 2.57 -4.04
C ALA A 59 -5.71 1.85 -5.36
N ARG A 60 -4.45 1.44 -5.62
CA ARG A 60 -4.11 0.63 -6.82
C ARG A 60 -4.86 -0.69 -6.87
N ASN A 61 -5.09 -1.34 -5.72
CA ASN A 61 -5.84 -2.59 -5.68
C ASN A 61 -7.30 -2.38 -6.04
N TYR A 62 -7.90 -1.27 -5.58
CA TYR A 62 -9.24 -0.87 -5.97
C TYR A 62 -9.33 -0.65 -7.49
N GLU A 63 -8.41 0.13 -8.07
CA GLU A 63 -8.35 0.37 -9.52
C GLU A 63 -8.23 -0.94 -10.31
N LEU A 64 -7.33 -1.83 -9.90
CA LEU A 64 -7.15 -3.13 -10.55
C LEU A 64 -8.43 -4.00 -10.48
N ARG A 65 -9.17 -3.95 -9.37
CA ARG A 65 -10.43 -4.68 -9.22
C ARG A 65 -11.50 -4.12 -10.13
N GLU A 66 -11.58 -2.80 -10.28
CA GLU A 66 -12.49 -2.14 -11.23
C GLU A 66 -12.15 -2.50 -12.69
N GLU A 67 -10.86 -2.56 -13.05
CA GLU A 67 -10.42 -3.02 -14.38
C GLU A 67 -10.81 -4.49 -14.65
N LEU A 68 -10.60 -5.36 -13.66
CA LEU A 68 -10.97 -6.77 -13.75
C LEU A 68 -12.49 -6.97 -13.87
N ALA A 69 -13.27 -6.20 -13.10
CA ALA A 69 -14.73 -6.28 -13.11
C ALA A 69 -15.34 -5.70 -14.39
N SER A 70 -14.77 -4.63 -14.94
CA SER A 70 -15.28 -3.97 -16.16
C SER A 70 -14.85 -4.65 -17.45
N GLY A 71 -13.82 -5.52 -17.42
CA GLY A 71 -13.28 -6.19 -18.61
C GLY A 71 -12.62 -5.24 -19.62
N ARG A 72 -12.51 -3.94 -19.30
CA ARG A 72 -11.90 -2.92 -20.17
C ARG A 72 -10.43 -2.76 -19.79
N PRO A 73 -9.48 -2.79 -20.76
CA PRO A 73 -8.11 -2.39 -20.48
C PRO A 73 -8.08 -0.90 -20.09
N ALA A 74 -7.17 -0.53 -19.19
CA ALA A 74 -6.95 0.83 -18.69
C ALA A 74 -7.26 1.89 -19.74
N ILE A 75 -8.16 2.83 -19.41
CA ILE A 75 -8.45 3.99 -20.25
C ILE A 75 -7.12 4.71 -20.46
N ARG A 76 -6.53 4.59 -21.66
CA ARG A 76 -5.46 5.48 -22.08
C ARG A 76 -6.08 6.87 -22.11
N VAL A 77 -5.82 7.66 -21.07
CA VAL A 77 -6.01 9.11 -21.16
C VAL A 77 -5.18 9.56 -22.36
N PRO A 78 -5.78 10.13 -23.43
CA PRO A 78 -5.00 10.62 -24.54
C PRO A 78 -4.07 11.70 -24.01
N LYS A 79 -2.77 11.60 -24.29
CA LYS A 79 -1.91 12.78 -24.19
C LYS A 79 -2.49 13.79 -25.17
N GLN A 80 -2.94 14.94 -24.66
CA GLN A 80 -3.24 16.08 -25.51
C GLN A 80 -1.91 16.57 -26.06
N ASP A 81 -1.80 16.59 -27.39
CA ASP A 81 -0.68 17.15 -28.15
C ASP A 81 -0.51 18.65 -27.88
#